data_AF-A0A133VAS7-F1
#
_entry.id   AF-A0A133VAS7-F1
#
_cell.length_a   1.000
_cell.length_b   1.000
_cell.length_c   1.000
_cell.angle_alpha   90.00
_cell.angle_beta   90.00
_cell.angle_gamma   90.00
#
_symmetry.space_group_name_H-M   'P 1'
#
loop_
_entity.id
_entity.type
_entity.pdbx_description
1 polymer ?
#
loop_
_entity_poly.entity_id
_entity_poly.type
_entity_poly.pdbx_seq_one_letter_code
_entity_poly.pdbx_strand_id
1 'polypeptide(L)'
;MDRRKFDKILALEAVENGAEIWVGCPVKKLLKKRDKVCGVHIEAGEWSEDLESKVVIDATGASGMWSSLLLRKIQGSNWIEDKMTQSNEYLMANVQKNSKIDLYFNSLFAPLGHAWIYPFYKGFAMAGIRGTRIHPDVALDEFIGREKPSRLENSTPIGAFRRQLPVEGGLKSTCADGALAVGSAAGQTYPLSGFGLKYAMEAGKIAGEVVMEAVDEGDSSKEILMKYDQEWRNRFEKELQVGTLLQEGLQTSPDRKMDSLLKIMDNSPELQRKFMKIFLAQDLKEILEDLLKETKIQQIFGRKNAEYILSKY
;
A
#
# COMPACT_ATOMS: atom_id res chain seq x y z
N MET A 1 13.07 3.30 7.67
CA MET A 1 13.52 1.91 7.58
C MET A 1 14.07 1.67 6.18
N ASP A 2 15.23 1.02 6.04
CA ASP A 2 15.72 0.57 4.73
C ASP A 2 14.98 -0.71 4.34
N ARG A 3 14.03 -0.60 3.40
CA ARG A 3 13.20 -1.73 2.94
C ARG A 3 14.03 -2.89 2.40
N ARG A 4 15.16 -2.62 1.76
CA ARG A 4 16.01 -3.68 1.18
C ARG A 4 16.65 -4.55 2.26
N LYS A 5 16.88 -4.00 3.45
CA LYS A 5 17.40 -4.76 4.60
C LYS A 5 16.26 -5.46 5.32
N PHE A 6 15.17 -4.74 5.57
CA PHE A 6 14.01 -5.30 6.28
C PHE A 6 13.44 -6.52 5.57
N ASP A 7 13.20 -6.45 4.26
CA ASP A 7 12.64 -7.56 3.49
C ASP A 7 13.58 -8.78 3.50
N LYS A 8 14.90 -8.58 3.54
CA LYS A 8 15.90 -9.65 3.65
C LYS A 8 15.93 -10.30 5.04
N ILE A 9 15.66 -9.55 6.09
CA ILE A 9 15.55 -10.09 7.45
C ILE A 9 14.33 -11.01 7.55
N LEU A 10 13.19 -10.59 6.98
CA LEU A 10 11.99 -11.45 6.93
C LEU A 10 12.23 -12.72 6.10
N ALA A 11 12.93 -12.60 4.97
CA ALA A 11 13.30 -13.77 4.17
C ALA A 11 14.24 -14.73 4.94
N LEU A 12 15.20 -14.19 5.69
CA LEU A 12 16.08 -14.99 6.55
C LEU A 12 15.26 -15.74 7.61
N GLU A 13 14.37 -15.04 8.32
CA GLU A 13 13.50 -15.64 9.33
C GLU A 13 12.62 -16.75 8.73
N ALA A 14 12.06 -16.55 7.53
CA ALA A 14 11.30 -17.58 6.84
C ALA A 14 12.15 -18.84 6.54
N VAL A 15 13.39 -18.66 6.07
CA VAL A 15 14.32 -19.77 5.80
C VAL A 15 14.74 -20.49 7.08
N GLU A 16 15.01 -19.76 8.16
CA GLU A 16 15.33 -20.33 9.47
C GLU A 16 14.18 -21.17 10.03
N ASN A 17 12.94 -20.90 9.61
CA ASN A 17 11.75 -21.68 9.93
C ASN A 17 11.38 -22.72 8.86
N GLY A 18 12.29 -23.01 7.91
CA GLY A 18 12.15 -24.10 6.95
C GLY A 18 11.51 -23.75 5.61
N ALA A 19 11.26 -22.47 5.32
CA ALA A 19 10.78 -22.07 4.00
C ALA A 19 11.89 -22.16 2.94
N GLU A 20 11.57 -22.69 1.76
CA GLU A 20 12.44 -22.61 0.59
C GLU A 20 12.17 -21.34 -0.21
N ILE A 21 13.23 -20.63 -0.61
CA ILE A 21 13.12 -19.40 -1.40
C ILE A 21 13.83 -19.55 -2.73
N TRP A 22 13.06 -19.47 -3.82
CA TRP A 22 13.56 -19.55 -5.18
C TRP A 22 13.53 -18.16 -5.82
N VAL A 23 14.70 -17.58 -6.07
CA VAL A 23 14.84 -16.26 -6.72
C VAL A 23 14.90 -16.41 -8.23
N GLY A 24 14.48 -15.36 -8.96
CA GLY A 24 14.51 -15.38 -10.43
C GLY A 24 13.47 -16.32 -11.06
N CYS A 25 12.47 -16.77 -10.29
CA CYS A 25 11.43 -17.72 -10.73
C CYS A 25 10.05 -17.03 -10.82
N PRO A 26 9.77 -16.21 -11.84
CA PRO A 26 8.50 -15.50 -11.90
C PRO A 26 7.36 -16.47 -12.25
N VAL A 27 6.29 -16.42 -11.44
CA VAL A 27 5.05 -17.15 -11.69
C VAL A 27 4.30 -16.52 -12.86
N LYS A 28 4.04 -17.31 -13.90
CA LYS A 28 3.32 -16.85 -15.10
C LYS A 28 1.85 -17.27 -15.11
N LYS A 29 1.54 -18.44 -14.54
CA LYS A 29 0.19 -19.02 -14.59
C LYS A 29 -0.13 -19.74 -13.29
N LEU A 30 -1.42 -19.80 -12.98
CA LEU A 30 -1.96 -20.67 -11.94
C LEU A 30 -2.36 -22.00 -12.58
N LEU A 31 -1.95 -23.11 -11.98
CA LEU A 31 -2.40 -24.44 -12.35
C LEU A 31 -3.78 -24.70 -11.73
N LYS A 32 -4.70 -25.27 -12.50
CA LYS A 32 -6.08 -25.53 -12.04
C LYS A 32 -6.51 -26.94 -12.38
N LYS A 33 -7.24 -27.58 -11.47
CA LYS A 33 -7.91 -28.87 -11.68
C LYS A 33 -9.37 -28.75 -11.24
N ARG A 34 -10.31 -28.87 -12.19
CA ARG A 34 -11.75 -28.64 -11.94
C ARG A 34 -11.98 -27.27 -11.24
N ASP A 35 -11.41 -26.22 -11.82
CA ASP A 35 -11.45 -24.82 -11.35
C ASP A 35 -10.76 -24.49 -10.02
N LYS A 36 -10.39 -25.49 -9.22
CA LYS A 36 -9.55 -25.33 -8.03
C LYS A 36 -8.10 -25.10 -8.39
N VAL A 37 -7.47 -24.07 -7.82
CA VAL A 37 -6.03 -23.82 -7.95
C VAL A 37 -5.26 -24.91 -7.21
N CYS A 38 -4.24 -25.46 -7.87
CA CYS A 38 -3.46 -26.59 -7.33
C CYS A 38 -1.95 -26.40 -7.53
N GLY A 39 -1.50 -25.19 -7.84
CA GLY A 39 -0.10 -24.93 -8.13
C GLY A 39 0.14 -23.72 -9.02
N VAL A 40 1.39 -23.57 -9.44
CA VAL A 40 1.87 -22.47 -10.28
C VAL A 40 2.80 -22.99 -11.37
N HIS A 41 2.76 -22.31 -12.52
CA HIS A 41 3.77 -22.47 -13.57
C HIS A 41 4.77 -21.33 -13.47
N ILE A 42 6.05 -21.68 -13.35
CA ILE A 42 7.16 -20.74 -13.32
C ILE A 42 7.95 -20.80 -14.63
N GLU A 43 8.45 -19.65 -15.08
CA GLU A 43 9.20 -19.54 -16.33
C GLU A 43 10.29 -18.45 -16.21
N ALA A 44 11.56 -18.84 -16.35
CA ALA A 44 12.72 -17.98 -16.27
C ALA A 44 13.67 -18.22 -17.45
N GLY A 45 13.57 -17.39 -18.49
CA GLY A 45 14.33 -17.60 -19.72
C GLY A 45 13.88 -18.87 -20.44
N GLU A 46 14.80 -19.80 -20.66
CA GLU A 46 14.50 -21.10 -21.28
C GLU A 46 14.02 -22.16 -20.29
N TRP A 47 14.09 -21.87 -18.98
CA TRP A 47 13.68 -22.80 -17.95
C TRP A 47 12.23 -22.58 -17.54
N SER A 48 11.46 -23.65 -17.41
CA SER A 48 10.08 -23.61 -16.92
C SER A 48 9.74 -24.89 -16.15
N GLU A 49 8.91 -24.76 -15.12
CA GLU A 49 8.49 -25.89 -14.28
C GLU A 49 7.07 -25.68 -13.75
N ASP A 50 6.35 -26.78 -13.54
CA ASP A 50 5.05 -26.79 -12.85
C ASP A 50 5.28 -27.21 -11.40
N LEU A 51 4.92 -26.34 -10.46
CA LEU A 51 4.99 -26.61 -9.02
C LEU A 51 3.58 -26.83 -8.47
N GLU A 52 3.31 -28.04 -8.00
CA GLU A 52 2.04 -28.38 -7.35
C GLU A 52 2.02 -27.91 -5.88
N SER A 53 0.85 -27.47 -5.42
CA SER A 53 0.65 -27.02 -4.04
C SER A 53 -0.80 -27.21 -3.60
N LYS A 54 -1.03 -27.39 -2.29
CA LYS A 54 -2.38 -27.45 -1.72
C LYS A 54 -3.09 -26.09 -1.76
N VAL A 55 -2.34 -25.01 -1.55
CA VAL A 55 -2.81 -23.62 -1.53
C VAL A 55 -1.76 -22.71 -2.15
N VAL A 56 -2.18 -21.76 -2.98
CA VAL A 56 -1.35 -20.66 -3.51
C VAL A 56 -1.68 -19.35 -2.78
N ILE A 57 -0.68 -18.71 -2.18
CA ILE A 57 -0.81 -17.36 -1.60
C ILE A 57 -0.27 -16.34 -2.60
N ASP A 58 -1.15 -15.54 -3.19
CA ASP A 58 -0.77 -14.45 -4.09
C ASP A 58 -0.29 -13.23 -3.29
N ALA A 59 1.04 -13.13 -3.16
CA ALA A 59 1.76 -11.99 -2.60
C ALA A 59 2.51 -11.17 -3.68
N THR A 60 2.07 -11.23 -4.94
CA THR A 60 2.77 -10.62 -6.10
C THR A 60 2.75 -9.09 -6.13
N GLY A 61 2.05 -8.46 -5.19
CA GLY A 61 1.76 -7.03 -5.21
C GLY A 61 0.83 -6.65 -6.37
N ALA A 62 0.97 -5.42 -6.87
CA ALA A 62 0.08 -4.87 -7.89
C ALA A 62 0.79 -4.27 -9.10
N SER A 63 2.12 -4.39 -9.19
CA SER A 63 2.90 -3.79 -10.27
C SER A 63 3.16 -4.78 -11.41
N GLY A 64 2.78 -4.38 -12.62
CA GLY A 64 3.09 -5.13 -13.85
C GLY A 64 2.14 -6.31 -14.14
N MET A 65 2.44 -7.02 -15.23
CA MET A 65 1.55 -8.03 -15.82
C MET A 65 1.33 -9.29 -14.96
N TRP A 66 2.31 -9.62 -14.11
CA TRP A 66 2.31 -10.83 -13.28
C TRP A 66 1.92 -10.55 -11.83
N SER A 67 1.16 -9.49 -11.61
CA SER A 67 0.72 -9.05 -10.29
C SER A 67 -0.79 -9.21 -10.11
N SER A 68 -1.22 -9.39 -8.86
CA SER A 68 -2.62 -9.60 -8.50
C SER A 68 -3.23 -10.75 -9.30
N LEU A 69 -2.51 -11.89 -9.32
CA LEU A 69 -2.89 -13.10 -10.04
C LEU A 69 -4.29 -13.58 -9.66
N LEU A 70 -4.69 -13.49 -8.40
CA LEU A 70 -6.06 -13.86 -8.00
C LEU A 70 -7.10 -12.97 -8.71
N LEU A 71 -6.91 -11.65 -8.70
CA LEU A 71 -7.78 -10.71 -9.39
C LEU A 71 -7.82 -10.98 -10.91
N ARG A 72 -6.65 -11.11 -11.54
CA ARG A 72 -6.54 -11.16 -13.01
C ARG A 72 -6.83 -12.53 -13.61
N LYS A 73 -6.42 -13.62 -12.94
CA LYS A 73 -6.47 -14.99 -13.49
C LYS A 73 -7.58 -15.86 -12.89
N ILE A 74 -8.15 -15.46 -11.75
CA ILE A 74 -9.28 -16.15 -11.15
C ILE A 74 -10.55 -15.33 -11.33
N GLN A 75 -10.54 -14.05 -10.94
CA GLN A 75 -11.74 -13.20 -11.03
C GLN A 75 -11.96 -12.57 -12.41
N GLY A 76 -10.96 -12.66 -13.31
CA GLY A 76 -11.08 -12.14 -14.68
C GLY A 76 -11.25 -10.62 -14.75
N SER A 77 -10.74 -9.89 -13.75
CA SER A 77 -10.86 -8.44 -13.64
C SER A 77 -9.49 -7.77 -13.53
N ASN A 78 -9.45 -6.44 -13.52
CA ASN A 78 -8.26 -5.63 -13.28
C ASN A 78 -8.57 -4.51 -12.28
N TRP A 79 -7.52 -3.92 -11.70
CA TRP A 79 -7.62 -2.71 -10.91
C TRP A 79 -8.19 -1.55 -11.74
N ILE A 80 -8.98 -0.68 -11.11
CA ILE A 80 -9.48 0.53 -11.78
C ILE A 80 -8.29 1.46 -12.03
N GLU A 81 -8.05 1.78 -13.31
CA GLU A 81 -6.90 2.59 -13.74
C GLU A 81 -6.83 3.95 -13.03
N ASP A 82 -7.97 4.61 -12.86
CA ASP A 82 -8.08 5.89 -12.16
C ASP A 82 -7.81 5.82 -10.65
N LYS A 83 -7.89 4.62 -10.07
CA LYS A 83 -7.56 4.33 -8.67
C LYS A 83 -6.25 3.56 -8.55
N MET A 84 -5.42 3.56 -9.60
CA MET A 84 -4.07 3.02 -9.57
C MET A 84 -3.07 4.17 -9.46
N THR A 85 -2.36 4.21 -8.35
CA THR A 85 -1.29 5.20 -8.15
C THR A 85 0.02 4.70 -8.73
N GLN A 86 0.78 5.62 -9.31
CA GLN A 86 2.16 5.41 -9.76
C GLN A 86 3.09 6.12 -8.79
N SER A 87 4.23 5.52 -8.47
CA SER A 87 5.26 6.18 -7.68
C SER A 87 6.65 5.98 -8.24
N ASN A 88 7.51 6.97 -8.02
CA ASN A 88 8.95 6.87 -8.15
C ASN A 88 9.59 7.37 -6.86
N GLU A 89 10.70 6.76 -6.48
CA GLU A 89 11.53 7.17 -5.36
C GLU A 89 13.00 7.17 -5.78
N TYR A 90 13.67 8.30 -5.60
CA TYR A 90 15.12 8.39 -5.69
C TYR A 90 15.78 8.13 -4.34
N LEU A 91 16.78 7.24 -4.35
CA LEU A 91 17.76 7.17 -3.29
C LEU A 91 18.76 8.32 -3.49
N MET A 92 18.64 9.35 -2.66
CA MET A 92 19.48 10.55 -2.72
C MET A 92 20.70 10.37 -1.82
N ALA A 93 21.89 10.63 -2.36
CA ALA A 93 23.16 10.70 -1.63
C ALA A 93 23.57 12.17 -1.39
N ASN A 94 24.46 12.38 -0.42
CA ASN A 94 24.92 13.70 0.03
C ASN A 94 23.80 14.58 0.65
N VAL A 95 22.83 13.96 1.32
CA VAL A 95 21.76 14.67 2.04
C VAL A 95 22.20 14.99 3.47
N GLN A 96 21.92 16.21 3.93
CA GLN A 96 22.23 16.63 5.31
C GLN A 96 21.50 15.75 6.34
N LYS A 97 22.15 15.51 7.49
CA LYS A 97 21.55 14.71 8.58
C LYS A 97 20.33 15.44 9.15
N ASN A 98 19.18 14.77 9.13
CA ASN A 98 17.93 15.27 9.70
C ASN A 98 17.09 14.09 10.19
N SER A 99 16.27 14.29 11.22
CA SER A 99 15.35 13.28 11.77
C SER A 99 13.90 13.48 11.36
N LYS A 100 13.56 14.63 10.75
CA LYS A 100 12.21 14.97 10.31
C LYS A 100 11.93 14.37 8.94
N ILE A 101 10.65 14.17 8.63
CA ILE A 101 10.17 13.79 7.30
C ILE A 101 9.51 15.03 6.69
N ASP A 102 9.82 15.34 5.45
CA ASP A 102 9.08 16.37 4.71
C ASP A 102 7.97 15.69 3.90
N LEU A 103 6.76 16.25 3.96
CA LEU A 103 5.62 15.85 3.15
C LEU A 103 5.16 17.06 2.35
N TYR A 104 4.93 16.85 1.06
CA TYR A 104 4.48 17.88 0.12
C TYR A 104 3.18 17.43 -0.51
N PHE A 105 2.16 18.26 -0.39
CA PHE A 105 0.86 18.03 -0.99
C PHE A 105 0.65 19.06 -2.09
N ASN A 106 0.77 18.64 -3.33
CA ASN A 106 0.63 19.50 -4.49
C ASN A 106 0.02 18.69 -5.63
N SER A 107 -1.23 19.00 -5.98
CA SER A 107 -1.99 18.25 -6.99
C SER A 107 -1.44 18.42 -8.41
N LEU A 108 -0.58 19.41 -8.66
CA LEU A 108 0.11 19.58 -9.95
C LEU A 108 1.05 18.41 -10.25
N PHE A 109 1.82 17.96 -9.25
CA PHE A 109 2.80 16.87 -9.41
C PHE A 109 2.25 15.54 -8.92
N ALA A 110 1.40 15.57 -7.89
CA ALA A 110 0.95 14.40 -7.14
C ALA A 110 -0.58 14.43 -6.92
N PRO A 111 -1.40 14.40 -7.97
CA PRO A 111 -2.86 14.35 -7.83
C PRO A 111 -3.27 13.10 -7.04
N LEU A 112 -4.13 13.30 -6.03
CA LEU A 112 -4.56 12.27 -5.05
C LEU A 112 -3.40 11.53 -4.35
N GLY A 113 -2.24 12.18 -4.25
CA GLY A 113 -1.10 11.67 -3.52
C GLY A 113 -0.29 12.78 -2.89
N HIS A 114 1.01 12.59 -2.81
CA HIS A 114 1.96 13.49 -2.17
C HIS A 114 3.38 13.14 -2.58
N ALA A 115 4.31 14.06 -2.34
CA ALA A 115 5.74 13.80 -2.37
C ALA A 115 6.29 13.77 -0.93
N TRP A 116 7.42 13.07 -0.75
CA TRP A 116 8.07 12.95 0.54
C TRP A 116 9.58 13.03 0.41
N ILE A 117 10.24 13.50 1.47
CA ILE A 117 11.67 13.32 1.66
C ILE A 117 11.92 12.73 3.03
N TYR A 118 12.42 11.51 3.05
CA TYR A 118 12.64 10.70 4.24
C TYR A 118 14.13 10.36 4.42
N PRO A 119 14.85 11.05 5.33
CA PRO A 119 16.21 10.66 5.71
C PRO A 119 16.17 9.39 6.57
N PHE A 120 17.05 8.44 6.26
CA PHE A 120 17.08 7.15 6.97
C PHE A 120 18.47 6.67 7.36
N TYR A 121 19.52 7.26 6.80
CA TYR A 121 20.91 6.99 7.18
C TYR A 121 21.78 8.21 6.92
N LYS A 122 22.95 8.30 7.56
CA LYS A 122 23.87 9.43 7.39
C LYS A 122 24.20 9.63 5.91
N GLY A 123 23.87 10.81 5.37
CA GLY A 123 24.13 11.15 3.97
C GLY A 123 23.08 10.67 2.98
N PHE A 124 22.01 9.98 3.41
CA PHE A 124 21.00 9.42 2.52
C PHE A 124 19.56 9.79 2.91
N ALA A 125 18.76 10.04 1.88
CA ALA A 125 17.31 10.14 1.99
C ALA A 125 16.63 9.42 0.83
N MET A 126 15.37 9.05 1.04
CA MET A 126 14.46 8.69 -0.05
C MET A 126 13.64 9.92 -0.41
N ALA A 127 13.73 10.38 -1.64
CA ALA A 127 12.89 11.45 -2.19
C ALA A 127 11.90 10.81 -3.17
N GLY A 128 10.61 10.88 -2.87
CA GLY A 128 9.61 10.14 -3.64
C GLY A 128 8.36 10.95 -3.92
N ILE A 129 7.62 10.48 -4.91
CA ILE A 129 6.32 11.02 -5.28
C ILE A 129 5.35 9.88 -5.60
N ARG A 130 4.08 10.08 -5.26
CA ARG A 130 2.99 9.21 -5.67
C ARG A 130 1.81 10.05 -6.13
N GLY A 131 1.15 9.63 -7.21
CA GLY A 131 -0.11 10.21 -7.67
C GLY A 131 -0.85 9.29 -8.64
N THR A 132 -2.09 9.61 -8.94
CA THR A 132 -2.85 8.97 -10.03
C THR A 132 -2.59 9.69 -11.35
N ARG A 133 -2.71 9.00 -12.49
CA ARG A 133 -2.59 9.64 -13.83
C ARG A 133 -1.29 10.46 -14.03
N ILE A 134 -0.18 10.01 -13.45
CA ILE A 134 1.14 10.63 -13.63
C ILE A 134 2.09 9.69 -14.35
N HIS A 135 3.06 10.27 -15.08
CA HIS A 135 4.31 9.58 -15.36
C HIS A 135 5.24 9.79 -14.15
N PRO A 136 5.58 8.74 -13.38
CA PRO A 136 6.18 8.93 -12.06
C PRO A 136 7.61 9.51 -12.09
N ASP A 137 8.39 9.25 -13.15
CA ASP A 137 9.71 9.86 -13.32
C ASP A 137 9.62 11.37 -13.55
N VAL A 138 8.87 11.78 -14.59
CA VAL A 138 8.61 13.19 -14.92
C VAL A 138 8.03 13.93 -13.71
N ALA A 139 7.07 13.35 -13.00
CA ALA A 139 6.47 13.97 -11.83
C ALA A 139 7.49 14.24 -10.72
N LEU A 140 8.41 13.29 -10.46
CA LEU A 140 9.44 13.45 -9.44
C LEU A 140 10.48 14.51 -9.84
N ASP A 141 10.92 14.48 -11.10
CA ASP A 141 11.90 15.43 -11.63
C ASP A 141 11.34 16.86 -11.63
N GLU A 142 10.09 17.04 -12.06
CA GLU A 142 9.41 18.34 -12.04
C GLU A 142 9.17 18.84 -10.61
N PHE A 143 8.78 17.96 -9.68
CA PHE A 143 8.66 18.31 -8.26
C PHE A 143 10.00 18.81 -7.71
N ILE A 144 11.08 18.04 -7.86
CA ILE A 144 12.41 18.42 -7.34
C ILE A 144 12.91 19.70 -8.02
N GLY A 145 12.74 19.83 -9.34
CA GLY A 145 13.23 20.96 -10.11
C GLY A 145 12.49 22.27 -9.85
N ARG A 146 11.18 22.22 -9.60
CA ARG A 146 10.34 23.40 -9.36
C ARG A 146 10.24 23.80 -7.90
N GLU A 147 10.01 22.85 -7.00
CA GLU A 147 9.91 23.13 -5.56
C GLU A 147 11.28 23.36 -4.93
N LYS A 148 12.36 22.85 -5.56
CA LYS A 148 13.75 22.94 -5.10
C LYS A 148 13.88 22.70 -3.59
N PRO A 149 13.47 21.51 -3.09
CA PRO A 149 13.51 21.24 -1.66
C PRO A 149 14.93 21.45 -1.13
N SER A 150 15.10 22.35 -0.17
CA SER A 150 16.42 22.70 0.39
C SER A 150 17.18 21.49 0.94
N ARG A 151 16.44 20.47 1.39
CA ARG A 151 17.00 19.19 1.86
C ARG A 151 17.76 18.42 0.77
N LEU A 152 17.45 18.65 -0.49
CA LEU A 152 18.08 18.00 -1.64
C LEU A 152 19.16 18.87 -2.30
N GLU A 153 19.48 20.03 -1.72
CA GLU A 153 20.54 20.88 -2.22
C GLU A 153 21.89 20.13 -2.21
N ASN A 154 22.60 20.16 -3.34
CA ASN A 154 23.86 19.43 -3.57
C ASN A 154 23.76 17.89 -3.39
N SER A 155 22.55 17.33 -3.37
CA SER A 155 22.34 15.89 -3.34
C SER A 155 22.34 15.29 -4.76
N THR A 156 22.49 13.97 -4.87
CA THR A 156 22.51 13.28 -6.17
C THR A 156 21.72 11.98 -6.08
N PRO A 157 20.82 11.69 -7.04
CA PRO A 157 20.16 10.39 -7.10
C PRO A 157 21.17 9.29 -7.46
N ILE A 158 21.20 8.22 -6.68
CA ILE A 158 22.07 7.04 -6.90
C ILE A 158 21.28 5.74 -7.10
N GLY A 159 19.95 5.85 -7.23
CA GLY A 159 19.05 4.74 -7.48
C GLY A 159 17.61 5.23 -7.59
N ALA A 160 16.78 4.47 -8.29
CA ALA A 160 15.37 4.79 -8.52
C ALA A 160 14.49 3.55 -8.32
N PHE A 161 13.34 3.72 -7.68
CA PHE A 161 12.40 2.64 -7.39
C PHE A 161 11.00 3.03 -7.84
N ARG A 162 10.42 2.25 -8.75
CA ARG A 162 9.08 2.48 -9.29
C ARG A 162 8.12 1.46 -8.72
N ARG A 163 6.94 1.90 -8.32
CA ARG A 163 5.88 1.03 -7.80
C ARG A 163 4.52 1.46 -8.34
N GLN A 164 3.59 0.53 -8.29
CA GLN A 164 2.18 0.79 -8.52
C GLN A 164 1.38 0.27 -7.33
N LEU A 165 0.40 1.04 -6.88
CA LEU A 165 -0.42 0.69 -5.73
C LEU A 165 -1.90 0.99 -6.03
N PRO A 166 -2.78 -0.02 -5.92
CA PRO A 166 -4.22 0.21 -6.00
C PRO A 166 -4.68 0.91 -4.72
N VAL A 167 -5.50 1.92 -4.87
CA VAL A 167 -6.11 2.69 -3.77
C VAL A 167 -7.64 2.62 -3.80
N GLU A 168 -8.21 1.62 -4.48
CA GLU A 168 -9.65 1.41 -4.52
C GLU A 168 -10.23 0.66 -3.31
N GLY A 169 -9.35 0.11 -2.46
CA GLY A 169 -9.71 -0.75 -1.35
C GLY A 169 -9.45 -2.23 -1.62
N GLY A 170 -9.77 -3.07 -0.64
CA GLY A 170 -9.57 -4.52 -0.74
C GLY A 170 -10.49 -5.17 -1.77
N LEU A 171 -10.06 -6.31 -2.33
CA LEU A 171 -10.90 -7.11 -3.23
C LEU A 171 -12.23 -7.49 -2.56
N LYS A 172 -13.29 -7.61 -3.37
CA LYS A 172 -14.61 -8.10 -2.90
C LYS A 172 -14.54 -9.49 -2.28
N SER A 173 -13.62 -10.32 -2.76
CA SER A 173 -13.27 -11.61 -2.16
C SER A 173 -11.78 -11.81 -2.37
N THR A 174 -11.06 -12.13 -1.29
CA THR A 174 -9.62 -12.38 -1.32
C THR A 174 -9.26 -13.87 -1.40
N CYS A 175 -10.27 -14.73 -1.54
CA CYS A 175 -10.14 -16.18 -1.56
C CYS A 175 -10.84 -16.83 -2.76
N ALA A 176 -10.30 -17.96 -3.18
CA ALA A 176 -10.85 -18.88 -4.18
C ALA A 176 -10.46 -20.32 -3.78
N ASP A 177 -11.01 -21.33 -4.47
CA ASP A 177 -10.59 -22.71 -4.23
C ASP A 177 -9.09 -22.88 -4.48
N GLY A 178 -8.36 -23.27 -3.44
CA GLY A 178 -6.92 -23.48 -3.47
C GLY A 178 -6.06 -22.22 -3.58
N ALA A 179 -6.63 -21.01 -3.41
CA ALA A 179 -5.85 -19.79 -3.47
C ALA A 179 -6.41 -18.64 -2.62
N LEU A 180 -5.52 -17.79 -2.11
CA LEU A 180 -5.88 -16.50 -1.50
C LEU A 180 -4.88 -15.40 -1.92
N ALA A 181 -5.23 -14.13 -1.70
CA ALA A 181 -4.35 -13.00 -1.98
C ALA A 181 -4.09 -12.14 -0.72
N VAL A 182 -2.88 -11.59 -0.62
CA VAL A 182 -2.44 -10.77 0.51
C VAL A 182 -1.81 -9.44 0.05
N GLY A 183 -1.77 -8.45 0.93
CA GLY A 183 -1.12 -7.17 0.71
C GLY A 183 -1.68 -6.44 -0.51
N SER A 184 -0.80 -5.76 -1.27
CA SER A 184 -1.24 -4.99 -2.45
C SER A 184 -1.84 -5.85 -3.57
N ALA A 185 -1.56 -7.15 -3.64
CA ALA A 185 -2.23 -8.05 -4.58
C ALA A 185 -3.72 -8.23 -4.27
N ALA A 186 -4.10 -8.00 -3.01
CA ALA A 186 -5.48 -8.03 -2.51
C ALA A 186 -6.08 -6.63 -2.29
N GLY A 187 -5.39 -5.56 -2.69
CA GLY A 187 -5.86 -4.18 -2.43
C GLY A 187 -5.78 -3.74 -0.98
N GLN A 188 -5.03 -4.47 -0.14
CA GLN A 188 -4.86 -4.18 1.29
C GLN A 188 -3.81 -3.07 1.47
N THR A 189 -4.15 -1.86 1.03
CA THR A 189 -3.30 -0.67 1.09
C THR A 189 -4.15 0.52 1.51
N TYR A 190 -3.69 1.29 2.50
CA TYR A 190 -4.46 2.42 3.00
C TYR A 190 -4.54 3.55 1.95
N PRO A 191 -5.73 3.87 1.41
CA PRO A 191 -5.84 4.72 0.21
C PRO A 191 -5.26 6.12 0.36
N LEU A 192 -5.45 6.76 1.52
CA LEU A 192 -5.01 8.13 1.77
C LEU A 192 -3.49 8.30 1.60
N SER A 193 -2.70 7.51 2.32
CA SER A 193 -1.23 7.64 2.29
C SER A 193 -0.51 6.56 1.50
N GLY A 194 -1.21 5.57 0.94
CA GLY A 194 -0.59 4.44 0.23
C GLY A 194 0.22 3.53 1.15
N PHE A 195 0.09 3.67 2.47
CA PHE A 195 0.80 2.84 3.43
C PHE A 195 0.21 1.42 3.43
N GLY A 196 1.04 0.43 3.06
CA GLY A 196 0.61 -0.97 2.90
C GLY A 196 1.34 -1.96 3.81
N LEU A 197 2.48 -1.58 4.41
CA LEU A 197 3.34 -2.54 5.09
C LEU A 197 2.67 -3.17 6.31
N LYS A 198 1.98 -2.37 7.14
CA LYS A 198 1.18 -2.85 8.29
C LYS A 198 0.23 -3.96 7.85
N TYR A 199 -0.57 -3.67 6.83
CA TYR A 199 -1.59 -4.59 6.32
C TYR A 199 -1.00 -5.82 5.66
N ALA A 200 0.09 -5.68 4.91
CA ALA A 200 0.76 -6.82 4.30
C ALA A 200 1.32 -7.80 5.34
N MET A 201 1.93 -7.28 6.42
CA MET A 201 2.42 -8.11 7.53
C MET A 201 1.27 -8.80 8.27
N GLU A 202 0.21 -8.06 8.57
CA GLU A 202 -0.95 -8.58 9.28
C GLU A 202 -1.71 -9.62 8.46
N ALA A 203 -1.94 -9.35 7.17
CA ALA A 203 -2.55 -10.28 6.24
C ALA A 203 -1.70 -11.53 6.03
N GLY A 204 -0.38 -11.39 5.88
CA GLY A 204 0.53 -12.53 5.76
C GLY A 204 0.48 -13.46 6.97
N LYS A 205 0.41 -12.90 8.18
CA LYS A 205 0.23 -13.67 9.41
C LYS A 205 -1.09 -14.45 9.41
N ILE A 206 -2.22 -13.77 9.19
CA ILE A 206 -3.56 -14.41 9.19
C ILE A 206 -3.63 -15.48 8.11
N ALA A 207 -3.08 -15.20 6.91
CA ALA A 207 -3.03 -16.15 5.81
C ALA A 207 -2.25 -17.42 6.19
N GLY A 208 -1.09 -17.28 6.84
CA GLY A 208 -0.31 -18.42 7.31
C GLY A 208 -1.08 -19.30 8.29
N GLU A 209 -1.78 -18.68 9.25
CA GLU A 209 -2.60 -19.38 10.25
C GLU A 209 -3.75 -20.16 9.60
N VAL A 210 -4.51 -19.52 8.70
CA VAL A 210 -5.66 -20.14 8.01
C VAL A 210 -5.22 -21.22 7.01
N VAL A 211 -4.12 -21.00 6.29
CA VAL A 211 -3.61 -21.99 5.33
C VAL A 211 -3.08 -23.22 6.03
N MET A 212 -2.46 -23.08 7.21
CA MET A 212 -2.04 -24.23 8.01
C MET A 212 -3.24 -25.09 8.41
N GLU A 213 -4.32 -24.48 8.92
CA GLU A 213 -5.57 -25.19 9.24
C GLU A 213 -6.15 -25.92 8.01
N ALA A 214 -6.24 -25.23 6.87
CA ALA A 214 -6.73 -25.82 5.62
C ALA A 214 -5.87 -27.02 5.14
N VAL A 215 -4.56 -26.94 5.33
CA VAL A 215 -3.60 -27.99 4.94
C VAL A 215 -3.72 -29.22 5.84
N ASP A 216 -3.92 -29.00 7.14
CA ASP A 216 -4.07 -30.05 8.18
C ASP A 216 -5.42 -30.77 8.06
N GLU A 217 -6.50 -30.03 7.80
CA GLU A 217 -7.84 -30.58 7.54
C GLU A 217 -7.92 -31.28 6.16
N GLY A 218 -6.94 -31.04 5.29
CA GLY A 218 -6.95 -31.55 3.92
C GLY A 218 -7.99 -30.88 3.03
N ASP A 219 -8.54 -29.73 3.45
CA ASP A 219 -9.53 -28.96 2.71
C ASP A 219 -9.06 -27.53 2.41
N SER A 220 -8.63 -27.32 1.17
CA SER A 220 -8.33 -26.00 0.62
C SER A 220 -9.47 -25.41 -0.22
N SER A 221 -10.72 -25.74 0.11
CA SER A 221 -11.91 -25.11 -0.46
C SER A 221 -11.95 -23.61 -0.17
N LYS A 222 -12.67 -22.86 -1.02
CA LYS A 222 -12.91 -21.43 -0.76
C LYS A 222 -13.60 -21.24 0.59
N GLU A 223 -14.50 -22.14 0.97
CA GLU A 223 -15.26 -22.11 2.21
C GLU A 223 -14.35 -22.06 3.44
N ILE A 224 -13.32 -22.91 3.50
CA ILE A 224 -12.33 -22.88 4.60
C ILE A 224 -11.46 -21.63 4.51
N LEU A 225 -10.97 -21.29 3.31
CA LEU A 225 -10.09 -20.14 3.12
C LEU A 225 -10.79 -18.80 3.40
N MET A 226 -12.12 -18.72 3.33
CA MET A 226 -12.88 -17.51 3.68
C MET A 226 -12.73 -17.09 5.16
N LYS A 227 -12.23 -17.97 6.05
CA LYS A 227 -11.80 -17.58 7.40
C LYS A 227 -10.77 -16.44 7.35
N TYR A 228 -9.82 -16.49 6.40
CA TYR A 228 -8.86 -15.41 6.19
C TYR A 228 -9.55 -14.12 5.75
N ASP A 229 -10.47 -14.20 4.77
CA ASP A 229 -11.19 -13.02 4.26
C ASP A 229 -11.97 -12.32 5.39
N GLN A 230 -12.66 -13.10 6.22
CA GLN A 230 -13.40 -12.58 7.36
C GLN A 230 -12.48 -11.94 8.42
N GLU A 231 -11.38 -12.59 8.76
CA GLU A 231 -10.48 -12.15 9.83
C GLU A 231 -9.76 -10.85 9.45
N TRP A 232 -9.21 -10.74 8.24
CA TRP A 232 -8.56 -9.49 7.84
C TRP A 232 -9.56 -8.33 7.76
N ARG A 233 -10.80 -8.60 7.30
CA ARG A 233 -11.86 -7.58 7.26
C ARG A 233 -12.21 -7.07 8.65
N ASN A 234 -12.42 -7.98 9.60
CA ASN A 234 -12.65 -7.65 11.00
C ASN A 234 -11.54 -6.77 11.57
N ARG A 235 -10.30 -7.04 11.16
CA ARG A 235 -9.11 -6.41 11.73
C ARG A 235 -8.83 -5.02 11.17
N PHE A 236 -8.97 -4.82 9.87
CA PHE A 236 -8.56 -3.55 9.25
C PHE A 236 -9.34 -3.07 8.02
N GLU A 237 -10.41 -3.73 7.58
CA GLU A 237 -11.19 -3.22 6.42
C GLU A 237 -11.77 -1.83 6.69
N LYS A 238 -12.26 -1.58 7.91
CA LYS A 238 -12.77 -0.26 8.31
C LYS A 238 -11.73 0.84 8.14
N GLU A 239 -10.46 0.56 8.44
CA GLU A 239 -9.38 1.53 8.24
C GLU A 239 -9.24 1.87 6.75
N LEU A 240 -9.25 0.85 5.88
CA LEU A 240 -9.15 1.05 4.43
C LEU A 240 -10.34 1.86 3.88
N GLN A 241 -11.56 1.53 4.32
CA GLN A 241 -12.78 2.24 3.94
C GLN A 241 -12.72 3.72 4.32
N VAL A 242 -12.27 4.05 5.54
CA VAL A 242 -12.07 5.45 5.93
C VAL A 242 -11.02 6.13 5.07
N GLY A 243 -9.91 5.45 4.79
CA GLY A 243 -8.88 6.00 3.91
C GLY A 243 -9.45 6.37 2.53
N THR A 244 -10.32 5.53 1.97
CA THR A 244 -11.05 5.83 0.72
C THR A 244 -11.88 7.10 0.87
N LEU A 245 -12.69 7.20 1.92
CA LEU A 245 -13.58 8.36 2.11
C LEU A 245 -12.81 9.66 2.33
N LEU A 246 -11.71 9.62 3.07
CA LEU A 246 -10.84 10.79 3.28
C LEU A 246 -10.19 11.23 1.96
N GLN A 247 -9.71 10.28 1.15
CA GLN A 247 -9.15 10.58 -0.16
C GLN A 247 -10.21 11.17 -1.11
N GLU A 248 -11.42 10.61 -1.13
CA GLU A 248 -12.56 11.14 -1.89
C GLU A 248 -12.92 12.57 -1.44
N GLY A 249 -12.90 12.81 -0.13
CA GLY A 249 -13.07 14.14 0.45
C GLY A 249 -12.03 15.17 -0.02
N LEU A 250 -10.86 14.72 -0.49
CA LEU A 250 -9.80 15.58 -1.05
C LEU A 250 -9.87 15.77 -2.57
N GLN A 251 -10.74 15.05 -3.29
CA GLN A 251 -10.82 15.15 -4.77
C GLN A 251 -11.17 16.56 -5.26
N THR A 252 -12.06 17.26 -4.55
CA THR A 252 -12.47 18.62 -4.91
C THR A 252 -11.61 19.65 -4.20
N SER A 253 -10.89 20.48 -4.97
CA SER A 253 -9.98 21.51 -4.48
C SER A 253 -8.93 20.99 -3.47
N PRO A 254 -8.17 19.93 -3.80
CA PRO A 254 -7.21 19.29 -2.89
C PRO A 254 -6.24 20.28 -2.27
N ASP A 255 -5.62 21.14 -3.09
CA ASP A 255 -4.59 22.08 -2.63
C ASP A 255 -5.17 23.09 -1.64
N ARG A 256 -6.32 23.70 -1.94
CA ARG A 256 -6.98 24.65 -1.01
C ARG A 256 -7.32 24.02 0.33
N LYS A 257 -7.80 22.78 0.31
CA LYS A 257 -8.14 22.05 1.54
C LYS A 257 -6.89 21.76 2.34
N MET A 258 -5.85 21.26 1.69
CA MET A 258 -4.60 20.93 2.36
C MET A 258 -3.88 22.16 2.89
N ASP A 259 -3.81 23.26 2.13
CA ASP A 259 -3.28 24.54 2.58
C ASP A 259 -4.00 25.04 3.83
N SER A 260 -5.33 24.91 3.86
CA SER A 260 -6.14 25.30 5.02
C SER A 260 -5.85 24.42 6.23
N LEU A 261 -5.70 23.10 6.04
CA LEU A 261 -5.30 22.18 7.11
C LEU A 261 -3.90 22.50 7.63
N LEU A 262 -2.93 22.68 6.74
CA LEU A 262 -1.55 23.02 7.11
C LEU A 262 -1.49 24.31 7.92
N LYS A 263 -2.24 25.36 7.54
CA LYS A 263 -2.34 26.61 8.31
C LYS A 263 -2.91 26.42 9.71
N ILE A 264 -3.92 25.57 9.87
CA ILE A 264 -4.49 25.25 11.19
C ILE A 264 -3.46 24.48 12.04
N MET A 265 -2.72 23.57 11.41
CA MET A 265 -1.74 22.72 12.08
C MET A 265 -0.42 23.44 12.41
N ASP A 266 -0.09 24.54 11.72
CA ASP A 266 1.20 25.24 11.86
C ASP A 266 1.53 25.59 13.33
N ASN A 267 0.52 26.01 14.08
CA ASN A 267 0.65 26.42 15.49
C ASN A 267 0.11 25.37 16.48
N SER A 268 -0.18 24.14 16.03
CA SER A 268 -0.71 23.08 16.88
C SER A 268 0.03 21.75 16.68
N PRO A 269 1.07 21.49 17.49
CA PRO A 269 1.78 20.21 17.50
C PRO A 269 0.86 19.01 17.77
N GLU A 270 -0.23 19.22 18.50
CA GLU A 270 -1.24 18.20 18.75
C GLU A 270 -2.00 17.82 17.48
N LEU A 271 -2.46 18.81 16.71
CA LEU A 271 -3.13 18.56 15.43
C LEU A 271 -2.19 17.93 14.40
N GLN A 272 -0.93 18.36 14.37
CA GLN A 272 0.09 17.71 13.53
C GLN A 272 0.23 16.21 13.88
N ARG A 273 0.26 15.86 15.18
CA ARG A 273 0.30 14.46 15.61
C ARG A 273 -0.96 13.69 15.20
N LYS A 274 -2.15 14.26 15.39
CA LYS A 274 -3.43 13.65 15.00
C LYS A 274 -3.49 13.42 13.48
N PHE A 275 -3.10 14.42 12.68
CA PHE A 275 -3.00 14.29 11.23
C PHE A 275 -2.06 13.17 10.81
N MET A 276 -0.86 13.11 11.40
CA MET A 276 0.10 12.04 11.07
C MET A 276 -0.41 10.65 11.43
N LYS A 277 -1.11 10.53 12.57
CA LYS A 277 -1.75 9.27 12.95
C LYS A 277 -2.83 8.85 11.96
N ILE A 278 -3.69 9.78 11.52
CA ILE A 278 -4.67 9.51 10.46
C ILE A 278 -3.96 9.12 9.16
N PHE A 279 -2.97 9.90 8.75
CA PHE A 279 -2.19 9.65 7.54
C PHE A 279 -1.54 8.26 7.55
N LEU A 280 -1.08 7.78 8.69
CA LEU A 280 -0.44 6.45 8.82
C LEU A 280 -1.42 5.33 9.22
N ALA A 281 -2.72 5.60 9.29
CA ALA A 281 -3.74 4.69 9.80
C ALA A 281 -3.41 4.08 11.18
N GLN A 282 -3.05 4.96 12.11
CA GLN A 282 -2.76 4.64 13.51
C GLN A 282 -3.87 5.20 14.40
N ASP A 283 -4.43 4.36 15.27
CA ASP A 283 -5.44 4.74 16.27
C ASP A 283 -6.64 5.54 15.68
N LEU A 284 -7.09 5.17 14.48
CA LEU A 284 -8.05 5.97 13.69
C LEU A 284 -9.35 6.28 14.44
N LYS A 285 -9.85 5.34 15.25
CA LYS A 285 -11.16 5.45 15.93
C LYS A 285 -11.31 6.76 16.71
N GLU A 286 -10.44 6.95 17.69
CA GLU A 286 -10.55 8.05 18.65
C GLU A 286 -10.19 9.38 17.97
N ILE A 287 -9.23 9.34 17.04
CA ILE A 287 -8.66 10.53 16.42
C ILE A 287 -9.59 11.11 15.37
N LEU A 288 -10.28 10.27 14.59
CA LEU A 288 -11.24 10.75 13.60
C LEU A 288 -12.42 11.43 14.26
N GLU A 289 -12.95 10.87 15.35
CA GLU A 289 -14.02 11.51 16.11
C GLU A 289 -13.64 12.89 16.60
N ASP A 290 -12.45 13.00 17.19
CA ASP A 290 -11.95 14.25 17.73
C ASP A 290 -11.68 15.28 16.62
N LEU A 291 -10.96 14.88 15.58
CA LEU A 291 -10.58 15.77 14.48
C LEU A 291 -11.79 16.23 13.64
N LEU A 292 -12.72 15.33 13.33
CA LEU A 292 -13.90 15.65 12.51
C LEU A 292 -14.99 16.38 13.31
N LYS A 293 -14.90 16.46 14.64
CA LYS A 293 -15.76 17.33 15.47
C LYS A 293 -15.26 18.78 15.50
N GLU A 294 -14.00 19.04 15.12
CA GLU A 294 -13.48 20.41 15.05
C GLU A 294 -14.17 21.23 13.97
N THR A 295 -14.82 22.33 14.37
CA THR A 295 -15.61 23.18 13.46
C THR A 295 -14.80 23.69 12.27
N LYS A 296 -13.53 24.04 12.49
CA LYS A 296 -12.64 24.51 11.41
C LYS A 296 -12.37 23.42 10.37
N ILE A 297 -12.27 22.16 10.80
CA ILE A 297 -12.02 21.02 9.92
C ILE A 297 -13.30 20.63 9.17
N GLN A 298 -14.45 20.66 9.85
CA GLN A 298 -15.76 20.48 9.20
C GLN A 298 -16.03 21.52 8.11
N GLN A 299 -15.58 22.76 8.28
CA GLN A 299 -15.70 23.80 7.26
C GLN A 299 -14.86 23.50 6.00
N ILE A 300 -13.73 22.79 6.14
CA ILE A 300 -12.85 22.43 5.03
C ILE A 300 -13.43 21.25 4.22
N PHE A 301 -13.86 20.19 4.91
CA PHE A 301 -14.34 18.96 4.25
C PHE A 301 -15.85 18.96 3.96
N GLY A 302 -16.59 19.88 4.56
CA GLY A 302 -18.04 19.93 4.53
C GLY A 302 -18.65 19.07 5.65
N ARG A 303 -19.58 19.67 6.42
CA ARG A 303 -20.22 19.02 7.58
C ARG A 303 -20.87 17.67 7.25
N LYS A 304 -21.60 17.59 6.12
CA LYS A 304 -22.22 16.34 5.66
C LYS A 304 -21.22 15.22 5.38
N ASN A 305 -20.05 15.55 4.83
CA ASN A 305 -19.00 14.58 4.56
C ASN A 305 -18.34 14.11 5.86
N ALA A 306 -18.09 15.03 6.79
CA ALA A 306 -17.56 14.69 8.12
C ALA A 306 -18.52 13.77 8.88
N GLU A 307 -19.82 14.10 8.91
CA GLU A 307 -20.86 13.27 9.53
C GLU A 307 -20.97 11.89 8.85
N TYR A 308 -20.87 11.83 7.52
CA TYR A 308 -20.87 10.57 6.78
C TYR A 308 -19.66 9.69 7.12
N ILE A 309 -18.44 10.24 7.14
CA ILE A 309 -17.24 9.50 7.53
C ILE A 309 -17.36 8.96 8.95
N LEU A 310 -17.85 9.78 9.89
CA LEU A 310 -18.09 9.36 11.28
C LEU A 310 -19.14 8.26 11.39
N SER A 311 -20.17 8.26 10.54
CA SER A 311 -21.20 7.20 10.53
C SER A 311 -20.69 5.83 10.07
N LYS A 312 -19.51 5.77 9.42
CA LYS A 312 -18.93 4.54 8.89
C LYS A 312 -17.95 3.87 9.85
N TYR A 313 -17.66 4.48 10.99
CA TYR A 313 -16.70 3.98 11.95
C TYR A 313 -17.35 3.33 13.18
#